data_AF-A0A2V7AZ06-F1
#
_entry.id   AF-A0A2V7AZ06-F1
#
_cell.length_a   1.000
_cell.length_b   1.000
_cell.length_c   1.000
_cell.angle_alpha   90.00
_cell.angle_beta   90.00
_cell.angle_gamma   90.00
#
_symmetry.space_group_name_H-M   'P 1'
#
loop_
_entity.id
_entity.type
_entity.pdbx_description
1 polymer ?
#
loop_
_entity_poly.entity_id
_entity_poly.type
_entity_poly.pdbx_seq_one_letter_code
_entity_poly.pdbx_strand_id
1 'polypeptide(L)'
;MLKRMGLTALVTAVTVVTLGCARGPVSPTETPTYAVKPVSVPAGVVSNEVTVLWRDIGVYRASGPLRLAGPIYEMTSYETMAECEAAQQTAMAKEALSRVGSATERLSDGIKTWDSDRQYYTTFRYLCQVPGARRTPFR
;
A
#
# COMPACT_ATOMS: atom_id res chain seq x y z
N MET A 1 23.76 -39.67 14.94
CA MET A 1 24.84 -39.52 13.94
C MET A 1 24.61 -38.22 13.19
N LEU A 2 25.60 -37.34 13.22
CA LEU A 2 25.59 -35.95 12.75
C LEU A 2 26.14 -35.84 11.31
N LYS A 3 25.70 -34.82 10.56
CA LYS A 3 26.24 -34.20 9.31
C LYS A 3 25.30 -34.36 8.10
N ARG A 4 25.04 -33.32 7.28
CA ARG A 4 25.83 -32.12 6.97
C ARG A 4 24.91 -31.02 6.42
N MET A 5 24.99 -29.81 7.00
CA MET A 5 24.47 -28.58 6.41
C MET A 5 25.45 -28.07 5.35
N GLY A 6 24.93 -27.68 4.18
CA GLY A 6 25.68 -26.97 3.15
C GLY A 6 25.41 -25.47 3.25
N LEU A 7 26.28 -24.76 3.97
CA LEU A 7 26.33 -23.31 4.04
C LEU A 7 27.44 -22.86 3.07
N THR A 8 27.11 -22.09 2.04
CA THR A 8 28.12 -21.41 1.22
C THR A 8 27.83 -19.92 1.22
N ALA A 9 28.65 -19.21 1.96
CA ALA A 9 28.66 -17.76 2.11
C ALA A 9 29.07 -17.09 0.80
N LEU A 10 28.37 -16.03 0.40
CA LEU A 10 28.86 -15.08 -0.60
C LEU A 10 29.27 -13.79 0.10
N VAL A 11 30.54 -13.46 -0.06
CA VAL A 11 31.25 -12.31 0.51
C VAL A 11 30.89 -11.07 -0.29
N THR A 12 30.23 -10.08 0.33
CA THR A 12 30.07 -8.74 -0.22
C THR A 12 31.24 -7.87 0.21
N ALA A 13 32.15 -7.59 -0.72
CA ALA A 13 33.21 -6.61 -0.55
C ALA A 13 32.61 -5.20 -0.59
N VAL A 14 32.57 -4.54 0.57
CA VAL A 14 32.27 -3.10 0.67
C VAL A 14 33.55 -2.34 0.38
N THR A 15 33.58 -1.55 -0.69
CA THR A 15 34.63 -0.54 -0.89
C THR A 15 34.06 0.84 -0.55
N VAL A 16 34.49 1.36 0.59
CA VAL A 16 34.35 2.76 0.97
C VAL A 16 35.53 3.51 0.36
N VAL A 17 35.27 4.48 -0.53
CA VAL A 17 36.23 5.54 -0.82
C VAL A 17 35.49 6.87 -0.72
N THR A 18 35.77 7.57 0.37
CA THR A 18 35.40 8.96 0.60
C THR A 18 36.54 9.89 0.17
N LEU A 19 36.14 11.16 -0.01
CA LEU A 19 36.92 12.40 -0.01
C LEU A 19 37.61 12.88 -1.30
N GLY A 20 37.25 14.12 -1.67
CA GLY A 20 38.16 15.02 -2.39
C GLY A 20 37.47 16.13 -3.18
N CYS A 21 36.88 17.12 -2.51
CA CYS A 21 36.55 18.39 -3.16
C CYS A 21 37.83 19.18 -3.46
N ALA A 22 38.04 19.61 -4.70
CA ALA A 22 38.91 20.75 -5.05
C ALA A 22 38.39 21.45 -6.31
N ARG A 23 38.29 22.78 -6.25
CA ARG A 23 37.80 23.69 -7.29
C ARG A 23 38.95 24.19 -8.20
N GLY A 24 38.71 24.18 -9.51
CA GLY A 24 39.13 25.17 -10.53
C GLY A 24 40.44 24.90 -11.31
N PRO A 25 40.72 25.60 -12.45
CA PRO A 25 39.87 26.39 -13.36
C PRO A 25 39.91 25.88 -14.83
N VAL A 26 39.17 26.59 -15.69
CA VAL A 26 38.77 26.30 -17.10
C VAL A 26 39.83 26.70 -18.13
N SER A 27 39.95 25.98 -19.26
CA SER A 27 40.37 26.51 -20.57
C SER A 27 40.14 25.50 -21.73
N PRO A 28 40.10 25.96 -22.99
CA PRO A 28 38.91 25.86 -23.84
C PRO A 28 38.88 24.69 -24.84
N THR A 29 37.65 24.29 -25.13
CA THR A 29 37.07 23.83 -26.41
C THR A 29 38.03 23.40 -27.51
N GLU A 30 38.20 22.09 -27.64
CA GLU A 30 38.24 21.44 -28.95
C GLU A 30 37.10 20.43 -28.97
N THR A 31 36.19 20.60 -29.92
CA THR A 31 35.03 19.73 -30.12
C THR A 31 35.44 18.62 -31.10
N PRO A 32 35.69 17.38 -30.66
CA PRO A 32 35.58 16.25 -31.56
C PRO A 32 34.13 15.77 -31.53
N THR A 33 33.45 15.91 -32.66
CA THR A 33 32.14 15.32 -32.91
C THR A 33 32.26 13.80 -32.90
N TYR A 34 32.26 13.19 -31.72
CA TYR A 34 32.03 11.76 -31.59
C TYR A 34 30.53 11.52 -31.62
N ALA A 35 30.07 10.75 -32.60
CA ALA A 35 28.72 10.21 -32.60
C ALA A 35 28.53 9.36 -31.33
N VAL A 36 27.92 9.94 -30.30
CA VAL A 36 27.57 9.23 -29.07
C VAL A 36 26.46 8.27 -29.43
N LYS A 37 26.82 6.99 -29.55
CA LYS A 37 25.84 5.90 -29.59
C LYS A 37 25.00 6.02 -28.31
N PRO A 38 23.66 6.14 -28.37
CA PRO A 38 22.88 6.24 -27.15
C PRO A 38 23.09 4.95 -26.35
N VAL A 39 23.72 5.09 -25.17
CA VAL A 39 23.77 4.02 -24.19
C VAL A 39 22.33 3.83 -23.72
N SER A 40 21.72 2.74 -24.16
CA SER A 40 20.42 2.30 -23.69
C SER A 40 20.54 2.02 -22.19
N VAL A 41 20.11 2.98 -21.37
CA VAL A 41 19.82 2.72 -19.96
C VAL A 41 18.71 1.66 -19.96
N PRO A 42 18.89 0.49 -19.32
CA PRO A 42 17.78 -0.44 -19.17
C PRO A 42 16.70 0.27 -18.35
N ALA A 43 15.65 0.71 -19.04
CA ALA A 43 14.42 1.16 -18.44
C ALA A 43 13.77 -0.08 -17.79
N GLY A 44 13.84 -0.16 -16.46
CA GLY A 44 13.30 -1.34 -15.80
C GLY A 44 13.52 -1.40 -14.30
N VAL A 45 13.45 -0.28 -13.57
CA VAL A 45 13.00 -0.38 -12.19
C VAL A 45 11.48 -0.43 -12.28
N VAL A 46 10.94 -1.66 -12.35
CA VAL A 46 9.51 -1.87 -12.14
C VAL A 46 9.25 -1.42 -10.71
N SER A 47 8.67 -0.23 -10.56
CA SER A 47 8.14 0.19 -9.27
C SER A 47 7.04 -0.82 -8.93
N ASN A 48 7.30 -1.72 -7.98
CA ASN A 48 6.22 -2.50 -7.39
C ASN A 48 5.26 -1.50 -6.76
N GLU A 49 4.10 -1.31 -7.37
CA GLU A 49 3.05 -0.45 -6.85
C GLU A 49 2.56 -1.06 -5.54
N VAL A 50 3.14 -0.60 -4.43
CA VAL A 50 2.71 -0.94 -3.09
C VAL A 50 1.21 -0.67 -3.00
N THR A 51 0.42 -1.62 -2.50
CA THR A 51 -1.03 -1.46 -2.30
C THR A 51 -1.33 -1.24 -0.83
N VAL A 52 -2.33 -0.44 -0.50
CA VAL A 52 -2.67 -0.08 0.88
C VAL A 52 -4.05 -0.58 1.23
N LEU A 53 -4.16 -1.24 2.37
CA LEU A 53 -5.43 -1.59 2.99
C LEU A 53 -5.95 -0.40 3.81
N TRP A 54 -7.07 0.14 3.37
CA TRP A 54 -7.79 1.20 4.06
C TRP A 54 -8.92 0.62 4.91
N ARG A 55 -9.18 1.29 6.04
CA ARG A 55 -10.37 1.05 6.85
C ARG A 55 -11.21 2.31 6.92
N ASP A 56 -12.51 2.12 6.76
CA ASP A 56 -13.53 3.13 6.96
C ASP A 56 -14.52 2.68 8.04
N ILE A 57 -14.69 3.53 9.06
CA ILE A 57 -15.74 3.39 10.06
C ILE A 57 -16.62 4.62 9.94
N GLY A 58 -17.81 4.49 9.37
CA GLY A 58 -18.70 5.62 9.11
C GLY A 58 -20.03 5.51 9.84
N VAL A 59 -20.50 6.61 10.43
CA VAL A 59 -21.82 6.71 11.04
C VAL A 59 -22.74 7.52 10.13
N TYR A 60 -23.94 7.03 9.90
CA TYR A 60 -24.91 7.59 8.96
C TYR A 60 -26.30 7.63 9.58
N ARG A 61 -27.13 8.57 9.13
CA ARG A 61 -28.57 8.57 9.40
C ARG A 61 -29.28 7.71 8.36
N ALA A 62 -30.28 6.94 8.77
CA ALA A 62 -31.11 6.13 7.87
C ALA A 62 -31.78 6.95 6.76
N SER A 63 -32.24 8.16 7.12
CA SER A 63 -33.05 9.02 6.27
C SER A 63 -32.26 9.79 5.20
N GLY A 64 -30.94 9.60 5.07
CA GLY A 64 -30.16 10.36 4.11
C GLY A 64 -28.76 9.80 3.83
N PRO A 65 -28.14 10.19 2.70
CA PRO A 65 -26.84 9.67 2.29
C PRO A 65 -25.66 10.31 3.04
N LEU A 66 -25.92 11.32 3.88
CA LEU A 66 -24.87 12.10 4.51
C LEU A 66 -24.20 11.33 5.64
N ARG A 67 -22.87 11.20 5.55
CA ARG A 67 -22.03 10.73 6.65
C ARG A 67 -22.02 11.75 7.77
N LEU A 68 -22.32 11.30 8.99
CA LEU A 68 -22.32 12.12 10.19
C LEU A 68 -20.96 12.18 10.87
N ALA A 69 -20.27 11.03 10.95
CA ALA A 69 -19.02 10.92 11.69
C ALA A 69 -18.19 9.71 11.24
N GLY A 70 -16.99 9.62 11.83
CA GLY A 70 -16.15 8.43 11.84
C GLY A 70 -14.93 8.51 10.92
N PRO A 71 -13.84 7.80 11.25
CA PRO A 71 -12.55 7.93 10.58
C PRO A 71 -12.43 7.10 9.30
N ILE A 72 -11.54 7.56 8.41
CA ILE A 72 -10.96 6.76 7.31
C ILE A 72 -9.45 6.81 7.47
N TYR A 73 -8.80 5.66 7.60
CA TYR A 73 -7.36 5.59 7.82
C TYR A 73 -6.72 4.39 7.14
N GLU A 74 -5.43 4.51 6.89
CA GLU A 74 -4.58 3.45 6.34
C GLU A 74 -4.22 2.47 7.46
N MET A 75 -4.39 1.17 7.21
CA MET A 75 -4.01 0.13 8.15
C MET A 75 -2.59 -0.36 7.91
N THR A 76 -2.30 -0.82 6.69
CA THR A 76 -1.05 -1.49 6.33
C THR A 76 -0.88 -1.47 4.81
N SER A 77 0.36 -1.45 4.36
CA SER A 77 0.76 -1.58 2.97
C SER A 77 1.26 -2.99 2.63
N TYR A 78 1.00 -3.45 1.41
CA TYR A 78 1.33 -4.77 0.88
C TYR A 78 2.07 -4.62 -0.45
N GLU A 79 2.93 -5.58 -0.78
CA GLU A 79 3.71 -5.54 -2.02
C GLU A 79 2.83 -5.81 -3.25
N THR A 80 1.76 -6.58 -3.08
CA THR A 80 0.85 -6.94 -4.17
C THR A 80 -0.61 -6.73 -3.81
N MET A 81 -1.45 -6.48 -4.82
CA MET A 81 -2.91 -6.35 -4.65
C MET A 81 -3.52 -7.61 -4.04
N ALA A 82 -3.07 -8.79 -4.48
CA ALA A 82 -3.61 -10.07 -4.00
C ALA A 82 -3.36 -10.28 -2.50
N GLU A 83 -2.19 -9.91 -2.00
CA GLU A 83 -1.89 -9.93 -0.56
C GLU A 83 -2.78 -8.97 0.22
N CYS A 84 -2.97 -7.75 -0.31
CA CYS A 84 -3.87 -6.80 0.29
C CYS A 84 -5.30 -7.35 0.35
N GLU A 85 -5.83 -7.88 -0.76
CA GLU A 85 -7.19 -8.42 -0.82
C GLU A 85 -7.39 -9.60 0.13
N ALA A 86 -6.39 -10.48 0.27
CA ALA A 86 -6.41 -11.55 1.27
C ALA A 86 -6.48 -11.01 2.70
N ALA A 87 -5.72 -9.95 2.99
CA ALA A 87 -5.78 -9.25 4.27
C ALA A 87 -7.13 -8.52 4.48
N GLN A 88 -7.71 -7.94 3.42
CA GLN A 88 -9.04 -7.33 3.43
C GLN A 88 -10.10 -8.36 3.83
N GLN A 89 -10.10 -9.55 3.22
CA GLN A 89 -11.03 -10.63 3.57
C GLN A 89 -10.87 -11.06 5.03
N THR A 90 -9.63 -11.20 5.49
CA THR A 90 -9.34 -11.56 6.89
C THR A 90 -9.82 -10.49 7.87
N ALA A 91 -9.60 -9.21 7.57
CA ALA A 91 -10.03 -8.10 8.40
C ALA A 91 -11.56 -8.01 8.47
N MET A 92 -12.25 -8.19 7.33
CA MET A 92 -13.71 -8.25 7.28
C MET A 92 -14.27 -9.43 8.09
N ALA A 93 -13.66 -10.61 7.99
CA ALA A 93 -14.08 -11.78 8.75
C ALA A 93 -13.93 -11.54 10.26
N LYS A 94 -12.80 -10.95 10.68
CA LYS A 94 -12.56 -10.58 12.09
C LYS A 94 -13.55 -9.54 12.61
N GLU A 95 -13.85 -8.51 11.82
CA GLU A 95 -14.86 -7.52 12.18
C GLU A 95 -16.23 -8.19 12.38
N ALA A 96 -16.61 -9.05 11.43
CA ALA A 96 -17.88 -9.77 11.46
C ALA A 96 -18.02 -10.66 12.71
N LEU A 97 -16.96 -11.37 13.12
CA LEU A 97 -16.98 -12.21 14.33
C LEU A 97 -17.41 -11.44 15.59
N SER A 98 -17.07 -10.16 15.68
CA SER A 98 -17.37 -9.34 16.87
C SER A 98 -18.72 -8.61 16.82
N ARG A 99 -19.37 -8.54 15.65
CA ARG A 99 -20.50 -7.61 15.42
C ARG A 99 -21.69 -8.22 14.68
N VAL A 100 -21.56 -9.40 14.09
CA VAL A 100 -22.68 -10.04 13.41
C VAL A 100 -23.78 -10.36 14.42
N GLY A 101 -24.99 -9.95 14.07
CA GLY A 101 -26.20 -10.11 14.86
C GLY A 101 -27.42 -9.76 14.02
N SER A 102 -28.60 -9.78 14.63
CA SER A 102 -29.89 -9.51 13.96
C SER A 102 -30.01 -8.11 13.33
N ALA A 103 -29.19 -7.16 13.80
CA ALA A 103 -29.13 -5.79 13.31
C ALA A 103 -27.99 -5.55 12.30
N THR A 104 -27.28 -6.60 11.88
CA THR A 104 -26.10 -6.47 11.00
C THR A 104 -26.40 -6.98 9.59
N GLU A 105 -26.12 -6.14 8.60
CA GLU A 105 -26.16 -6.46 7.18
C GLU A 105 -24.74 -6.67 6.64
N ARG A 106 -24.58 -7.65 5.74
CA ARG A 106 -23.31 -7.88 5.05
C ARG A 106 -23.19 -6.97 3.83
N LEU A 107 -22.03 -6.35 3.67
CA LEU A 107 -21.62 -5.61 2.48
C LEU A 107 -20.51 -6.39 1.75
N SER A 108 -20.29 -6.08 0.48
CA SER A 108 -19.20 -6.67 -0.32
C SER A 108 -17.82 -6.33 0.25
N ASP A 109 -17.68 -5.14 0.82
CA ASP A 109 -16.44 -4.59 1.37
C ASP A 109 -16.48 -4.43 2.90
N GLY A 110 -17.48 -5.01 3.58
CA GLY A 110 -17.61 -4.82 5.03
C GLY A 110 -18.92 -5.28 5.64
N ILE A 111 -19.30 -4.63 6.73
CA ILE A 111 -20.59 -4.83 7.39
C ILE A 111 -21.24 -3.48 7.69
N LYS A 112 -22.55 -3.51 7.85
CA LYS A 112 -23.37 -2.40 8.35
C LYS A 112 -24.12 -2.87 9.57
N THR A 113 -24.07 -2.13 10.66
CA THR A 113 -24.81 -2.44 11.89
C THR A 113 -25.75 -1.29 12.21
N TRP A 114 -27.04 -1.62 12.35
CA TRP A 114 -28.08 -0.69 12.75
C TRP A 114 -28.08 -0.50 14.27
N ASP A 115 -28.48 0.69 14.70
CA ASP A 115 -28.91 0.89 16.08
C ASP A 115 -30.28 0.25 16.35
N SER A 116 -30.71 0.30 17.61
CA SER A 116 -31.94 -0.36 18.06
C SER A 116 -33.22 0.23 17.47
N ASP A 117 -33.25 1.54 17.20
CA ASP A 117 -34.41 2.26 16.66
C ASP A 117 -34.36 2.43 15.13
N ARG A 118 -33.31 1.89 14.50
CA ARG A 118 -33.02 1.95 13.06
C ARG A 118 -32.95 3.37 12.51
N GLN A 119 -32.63 4.35 13.34
CA GLN A 119 -32.45 5.74 12.92
C GLN A 119 -31.04 6.01 12.41
N TYR A 120 -30.06 5.24 12.89
CA TYR A 120 -28.67 5.35 12.50
C TYR A 120 -28.06 3.97 12.17
N TYR A 121 -27.00 3.99 11.38
CA TYR A 121 -26.19 2.81 11.14
C TYR A 121 -24.72 3.16 11.11
N THR A 122 -23.89 2.19 11.51
CA THR A 122 -22.44 2.26 11.40
C THR A 122 -21.97 1.26 10.34
N THR A 123 -21.16 1.71 9.39
CA THR A 123 -20.46 0.83 8.45
C THR A 123 -19.04 0.58 8.94
N PHE A 124 -18.55 -0.64 8.73
CA PHE A 124 -17.17 -1.05 8.97
C PHE A 124 -16.65 -1.67 7.68
N ARG A 125 -15.88 -0.90 6.90
CA ARG A 125 -15.53 -1.21 5.51
C ARG A 125 -14.02 -1.25 5.32
N TYR A 126 -13.59 -2.06 4.36
CA TYR A 126 -12.20 -2.35 4.07
C TYR A 126 -11.98 -2.32 2.57
N LEU A 127 -10.93 -1.64 2.11
CA LEU A 127 -10.65 -1.46 0.69
C LEU A 127 -9.15 -1.49 0.43
N CYS A 128 -8.73 -2.31 -0.51
CA CYS A 128 -7.38 -2.28 -1.06
C CYS A 128 -7.26 -1.27 -2.19
N GLN A 129 -6.23 -0.42 -2.13
CA GLN A 129 -6.00 0.60 -3.14
C GLN A 129 -4.52 0.95 -3.33
N VAL A 130 -4.12 1.23 -4.57
CA VAL A 130 -2.81 1.82 -4.87
C VAL A 130 -2.73 3.27 -4.32
N PRO A 131 -1.68 3.64 -3.58
CA PRO A 131 -1.43 5.01 -3.13
C PRO A 131 -1.50 6.01 -4.27
N GLY A 132 -2.12 7.17 -4.03
CA GLY A 132 -2.21 8.25 -5.03
C GLY A 132 -3.27 8.03 -6.12
N ALA A 133 -3.84 6.83 -6.26
CA ALA A 133 -5.06 6.65 -7.04
C ALA A 133 -6.19 7.46 -6.38
N ARG A 134 -7.05 8.10 -7.19
CA ARG A 134 -8.27 8.76 -6.69
C ARG A 134 -9.02 7.74 -5.83
N ARG A 135 -9.27 8.04 -4.54
CA ARG A 135 -9.94 7.09 -3.63
C ARG A 135 -11.19 6.54 -4.28
N THR A 136 -11.19 5.24 -4.59
CA THR A 136 -12.40 4.57 -5.02
C THR A 136 -13.35 4.66 -3.82
N PRO A 137 -14.57 5.17 -4.00
CA PRO A 137 -15.53 5.18 -2.91
C PRO A 137 -15.71 3.75 -2.40
N PHE A 138 -15.75 3.58 -1.08
CA PHE A 138 -16.27 2.36 -0.49
C PHE A 138 -17.68 2.13 -1.07
N ARG A 139 -17.96 0.92 -1.59
CA ARG A 139 -19.11 0.65 -2.47
C ARG A 139 -20.32 0.20 -1.69
#